data_AF-A0A496ZYH4-F1
#
_entry.id   AF-A0A496ZYH4-F1
#
_cell.length_a   1.000
_cell.length_b   1.000
_cell.length_c   1.000
_cell.angle_alpha   90.00
_cell.angle_beta   90.00
_cell.angle_gamma   90.00
#
_symmetry.space_group_name_H-M   'P 1'
#
loop_
_entity.id
_entity.type
_entity.pdbx_description
1 polymer ?
#
loop_
_entity_poly.entity_id
_entity_poly.type
_entity_poly.pdbx_seq_one_letter_code
_entity_poly.pdbx_strand_id
1 'polypeptide(L)'
;MPKRPQLHQPHPAVVVDTNILMALPAIHKFKWGVEQPITIYILDAVVDELRGLTRDKENTARAEAARHTLSVLDALQKRAPPDGIPLLNATGRLIFAKVPQDIPPPLDPTSVDHQQIALAQAHLKASPEGFCAIVTNDQEMANIAISASPAVPVIRPGTGAIGKAIRRQLATQIYWWQLFHCEEAAAKQSHPVKPARPVSKTRPDPQARLRRVVCSLYGRVRSSRHRAILSVAPLEARLALTAHVVRTLTRRKSRVIFLFVEGRSEAEYWAGELHRQCRLQSDAVLVFGERGLPRVRGTKVVVYCYSQIESRFNQHAARFAKAGRRITTVVDGCDLLDPVWIAMLLFGCDQFIGFTRHPLGHAQAVGGRMLATFFEQRTVATYTFADAEEDGWLRPFDVLRHPVTFQEDEFQTYREVNDRFIT
;
A
#
# COMPACT_ATOMS: atom_id res chain seq x y z
N MET A 1 -31.96 -3.45 -19.10
CA MET A 1 -30.58 -3.72 -18.63
C MET A 1 -29.93 -4.68 -19.61
N PRO A 2 -28.83 -4.32 -20.29
CA PRO A 2 -28.15 -5.27 -21.15
C PRO A 2 -27.47 -6.34 -20.28
N LYS A 3 -27.70 -7.61 -20.63
CA LYS A 3 -27.06 -8.76 -19.98
C LYS A 3 -25.55 -8.65 -20.20
N ARG A 4 -24.78 -8.60 -19.10
CA ARG A 4 -23.31 -8.70 -19.13
C ARG A 4 -22.93 -10.03 -19.79
N PRO A 5 -21.95 -10.08 -20.71
CA PRO A 5 -21.43 -11.34 -21.21
C PRO A 5 -20.86 -12.14 -20.03
N GLN A 6 -21.32 -13.38 -19.87
CA GLN A 6 -20.74 -14.33 -18.93
C GLN A 6 -19.38 -14.78 -19.49
N LEU A 7 -18.33 -14.00 -19.22
CA LEU A 7 -16.98 -14.55 -19.20
C LEU A 7 -16.96 -15.65 -18.13
N HIS A 8 -16.41 -16.82 -18.44
CA HIS A 8 -16.15 -17.86 -17.45
C HIS A 8 -15.22 -17.30 -16.37
N GLN A 9 -15.80 -16.73 -15.31
CA GLN A 9 -15.03 -16.19 -14.20
C GLN A 9 -14.36 -17.36 -13.45
N PRO A 10 -13.06 -17.27 -13.15
CA PRO A 10 -12.39 -18.26 -12.32
C PRO A 10 -13.08 -18.33 -10.96
N HIS A 11 -13.36 -19.54 -10.49
CA HIS A 11 -13.96 -19.74 -9.18
C HIS A 11 -13.00 -19.26 -8.08
N PRO A 12 -13.47 -18.47 -7.09
CA PRO A 12 -12.62 -18.06 -5.97
C PRO A 12 -12.00 -19.28 -5.29
N ALA A 13 -10.80 -19.10 -4.76
CA ALA A 13 -10.05 -20.12 -4.07
C ALA A 13 -9.61 -19.64 -2.68
N VAL A 14 -9.39 -20.61 -1.79
CA VAL A 14 -8.80 -20.40 -0.47
C VAL A 14 -7.77 -21.47 -0.18
N VAL A 15 -6.62 -21.09 0.35
CA VAL A 15 -5.63 -21.98 0.95
C VAL A 15 -5.81 -21.92 2.47
N VAL A 16 -5.94 -23.06 3.13
CA VAL A 16 -6.30 -23.12 4.55
C VAL A 16 -5.10 -23.57 5.39
N ASP A 17 -4.69 -22.72 6.32
CA ASP A 17 -3.65 -22.98 7.33
C ASP A 17 -4.02 -24.16 8.26
N THR A 18 -3.00 -24.89 8.71
CA THR A 18 -3.03 -25.93 9.73
C THR A 18 -3.83 -25.53 10.97
N ASN A 19 -3.62 -24.32 11.52
CA ASN A 19 -4.33 -23.89 12.73
C ASN A 19 -5.84 -23.70 12.48
N ILE A 20 -6.21 -23.25 11.29
CA ILE A 20 -7.60 -23.10 10.89
C ILE A 20 -8.25 -24.46 10.64
N LEU A 21 -7.53 -25.42 10.06
CA LEU A 21 -8.01 -26.78 9.88
C LEU A 21 -8.26 -27.47 11.23
N MET A 22 -7.38 -27.27 12.22
CA MET A 22 -7.61 -27.78 13.58
C MET A 22 -8.83 -27.16 14.26
N ALA A 23 -9.09 -25.88 14.01
CA ALA A 23 -10.28 -25.20 14.53
C ALA A 23 -11.58 -25.55 13.78
N LEU A 24 -11.48 -25.92 12.49
CA LEU A 24 -12.60 -26.31 11.62
C LEU A 24 -12.32 -27.63 10.87
N PRO A 25 -12.25 -28.78 11.55
CA PRO A 25 -11.84 -30.06 10.94
C PRO A 25 -12.75 -30.51 9.78
N ALA A 26 -14.05 -30.22 9.87
CA ALA A 26 -15.03 -30.52 8.82
C ALA A 26 -15.11 -29.42 7.75
N ILE A 27 -13.96 -28.92 7.28
CA ILE A 27 -13.87 -27.77 6.36
C ILE A 27 -14.62 -27.99 5.04
N HIS A 28 -14.72 -29.24 4.57
CA HIS A 28 -15.49 -29.65 3.39
C HIS A 28 -17.02 -29.45 3.54
N LYS A 29 -17.53 -29.34 4.78
CA LYS A 29 -18.94 -29.05 5.10
C LYS A 29 -19.17 -27.59 5.44
N PHE A 30 -18.11 -26.79 5.52
CA PHE A 30 -18.20 -25.40 5.97
C PHE A 30 -18.95 -24.55 4.95
N LYS A 31 -19.94 -23.78 5.42
CA LYS A 31 -20.66 -22.81 4.60
C LYS A 31 -19.80 -21.55 4.44
N TRP A 32 -19.13 -21.45 3.30
CA TRP A 32 -18.21 -20.35 2.96
C TRP A 32 -18.87 -18.99 2.71
N GLY A 33 -20.20 -18.94 2.57
CA GLY A 33 -20.95 -17.68 2.50
C GLY A 33 -20.70 -16.88 1.23
N VAL A 34 -20.25 -17.53 0.16
CA VAL A 34 -20.05 -16.97 -1.17
C VAL A 34 -21.08 -17.58 -2.12
N GLU A 35 -21.64 -16.76 -3.01
CA GLU A 35 -22.65 -17.20 -3.99
C GLU A 35 -22.03 -18.02 -5.13
N GLN A 36 -20.74 -17.79 -5.40
CA GLN A 36 -20.00 -18.50 -6.44
C GLN A 36 -19.40 -19.82 -5.90
N PRO A 37 -19.22 -20.82 -6.76
CA PRO A 37 -18.35 -21.97 -6.50
C PRO A 37 -17.00 -21.58 -5.90
N ILE A 38 -16.54 -22.29 -4.86
CA ILE A 38 -15.25 -22.03 -4.22
C ILE A 38 -14.34 -23.25 -4.24
N THR A 39 -13.05 -23.04 -4.51
CA THR A 39 -12.02 -24.08 -4.42
C THR A 39 -11.29 -23.98 -3.08
N ILE A 40 -11.26 -25.05 -2.31
CA ILE A 40 -10.52 -25.12 -1.05
C ILE A 40 -9.25 -25.94 -1.29
N TYR A 41 -8.10 -25.32 -1.13
CA TYR A 41 -6.81 -26.00 -1.18
C TYR A 41 -6.34 -26.38 0.21
N ILE A 42 -5.98 -27.65 0.36
CA ILE A 42 -5.23 -28.17 1.49
C ILE A 42 -3.91 -28.70 0.93
N LEU A 43 -2.80 -28.14 1.40
CA LEU A 43 -1.48 -28.53 0.93
C LEU A 43 -1.09 -29.89 1.51
N ASP A 44 -0.46 -30.77 0.74
CA ASP A 44 0.00 -32.07 1.25
C ASP A 44 0.99 -31.89 2.43
N ALA A 45 1.84 -30.87 2.38
CA ALA A 45 2.77 -30.56 3.47
C ALA A 45 2.06 -30.15 4.78
N VAL A 46 0.86 -29.57 4.71
CA VAL A 46 0.01 -29.31 5.89
C VAL A 46 -0.51 -30.62 6.49
N VAL A 47 -0.84 -31.60 5.65
CA VAL A 47 -1.23 -32.94 6.13
C VAL A 47 -0.05 -33.62 6.84
N ASP A 48 1.17 -33.47 6.30
CA ASP A 48 2.39 -33.99 6.94
C ASP A 48 2.74 -33.27 8.24
N GLU A 49 2.57 -31.95 8.29
CA GLU A 49 2.72 -31.17 9.52
C GLU A 49 1.74 -31.64 10.60
N LEU A 50 0.46 -31.82 10.26
CA LEU A 50 -0.55 -32.37 11.17
C LEU A 50 -0.15 -33.75 11.71
N ARG A 51 0.43 -34.62 10.86
CA ARG A 51 0.95 -35.94 11.30
C ARG A 51 2.06 -35.79 12.32
N GLY A 52 2.97 -34.82 12.12
CA GLY A 52 3.99 -34.44 13.10
C GLY A 52 3.38 -34.01 14.43
N LEU A 53 2.39 -33.11 14.38
CA LEU A 53 1.71 -32.57 15.58
C LEU A 53 0.98 -33.63 16.41
N THR A 54 0.53 -34.76 15.82
CA THR A 54 -0.08 -35.85 16.61
C THR A 54 0.84 -36.47 17.65
N ARG A 55 2.16 -36.29 17.47
CA ARG A 55 3.21 -36.86 18.33
C ARG A 55 3.71 -35.87 19.40
N ASP A 56 3.16 -34.66 19.41
CA ASP A 56 3.49 -33.64 20.40
C ASP A 56 3.07 -34.13 21.81
N LYS A 57 4.07 -34.32 22.68
CA LYS A 57 3.89 -34.80 24.05
C LYS A 57 3.69 -33.65 25.05
N GLU A 58 4.06 -32.43 24.68
CA GLU A 58 4.01 -31.26 25.54
C GLU A 58 2.63 -30.59 25.48
N ASN A 59 1.96 -30.64 24.32
CA ASN A 59 0.62 -30.07 24.14
C ASN A 59 -0.41 -31.12 23.72
N THR A 60 -0.96 -31.83 24.70
CA THR A 60 -1.93 -32.91 24.49
C THR A 60 -3.21 -32.46 23.78
N ALA A 61 -3.71 -31.27 24.09
CA ALA A 61 -4.90 -30.70 23.44
C ALA A 61 -4.66 -30.41 21.95
N ARG A 62 -3.48 -29.88 21.60
CA ARG A 62 -3.09 -29.65 20.20
C ARG A 62 -2.90 -30.98 19.46
N ALA A 63 -2.27 -31.96 20.08
CA ALA A 63 -2.10 -33.29 19.51
C ALA A 63 -3.44 -34.01 19.26
N GLU A 64 -4.42 -33.86 20.16
CA GLU A 64 -5.77 -34.38 19.97
C GLU A 64 -6.53 -33.68 18.84
N ALA A 65 -6.44 -32.34 18.76
CA ALA A 65 -7.04 -31.58 17.67
C ALA A 65 -6.44 -31.96 16.30
N ALA A 66 -5.12 -32.17 16.23
CA ALA A 66 -4.43 -32.67 15.04
C ALA A 66 -4.89 -34.08 14.66
N ARG A 67 -4.98 -35.01 15.64
CA ARG A 67 -5.50 -36.38 15.41
C ARG A 67 -6.93 -36.38 14.88
N HIS A 68 -7.82 -35.58 15.48
CA HIS A 68 -9.20 -35.46 15.02
C HIS A 68 -9.28 -34.89 13.60
N THR A 69 -8.47 -33.87 13.30
CA THR A 69 -8.42 -33.25 11.97
C THR A 69 -7.93 -34.22 10.91
N LEU A 70 -6.85 -34.97 11.18
CA LEU A 70 -6.34 -35.98 10.27
C LEU A 70 -7.34 -37.11 10.00
N SER A 71 -8.06 -37.58 11.01
CA SER A 71 -9.10 -38.60 10.82
C SER A 71 -10.14 -38.18 9.78
N VAL A 72 -10.51 -36.89 9.77
CA VAL A 72 -11.42 -36.33 8.76
C VAL A 72 -10.73 -36.19 7.41
N LEU A 73 -9.51 -35.63 7.36
CA LEU A 73 -8.80 -35.36 6.11
C LEU A 73 -8.35 -36.65 5.38
N ASP A 74 -7.84 -37.65 6.10
CA ASP A 74 -7.41 -38.93 5.50
C ASP A 74 -8.59 -39.67 4.85
N ALA A 75 -9.78 -39.61 5.47
CA ALA A 75 -10.99 -40.20 4.91
C ALA A 75 -11.41 -39.51 3.60
N LEU A 76 -11.19 -38.21 3.50
CA LEU A 76 -11.44 -37.41 2.30
C LEU A 76 -10.39 -37.70 1.22
N GLN A 77 -9.09 -37.67 1.58
CA GLN A 77 -7.99 -37.86 0.64
C GLN A 77 -8.04 -39.23 -0.05
N LYS A 78 -8.39 -40.30 0.68
CA LYS A 78 -8.58 -41.65 0.11
C LYS A 78 -9.71 -41.74 -0.93
N ARG A 79 -10.65 -40.80 -0.90
CA ARG A 79 -11.81 -40.74 -1.81
C ARG A 79 -11.70 -39.60 -2.83
N ALA A 80 -10.57 -38.89 -2.86
CA ALA A 80 -10.40 -37.70 -3.68
C ALA A 80 -10.19 -38.07 -5.16
N PRO A 81 -11.06 -37.62 -6.08
CA PRO A 81 -10.76 -37.68 -7.50
C PRO A 81 -9.71 -36.62 -7.88
N PRO A 82 -9.05 -36.73 -9.05
CA PRO A 82 -8.01 -35.79 -9.50
C PRO A 82 -8.48 -34.32 -9.52
N ASP A 83 -9.76 -34.09 -9.81
CA ASP A 83 -10.34 -32.75 -9.95
C ASP A 83 -10.86 -32.14 -8.63
N GLY A 84 -10.71 -32.87 -7.51
CA GLY A 84 -11.14 -32.46 -6.18
C GLY A 84 -12.49 -33.03 -5.72
N ILE A 85 -12.68 -33.09 -4.40
CA ILE A 85 -13.90 -33.59 -3.76
C ILE A 85 -14.98 -32.52 -3.81
N PRO A 86 -16.19 -32.81 -4.34
CA PRO A 86 -17.30 -31.88 -4.30
C PRO A 86 -17.66 -31.50 -2.86
N LEU A 87 -17.88 -30.22 -2.61
CA LEU A 87 -18.37 -29.77 -1.30
C LEU A 87 -19.83 -30.19 -1.12
N LEU A 88 -20.22 -30.53 0.12
CA LEU A 88 -21.57 -31.01 0.46
C LEU A 88 -22.70 -30.01 0.17
N ASN A 89 -22.36 -28.74 -0.06
CA ASN A 89 -23.27 -27.67 -0.44
C ASN A 89 -23.30 -27.39 -1.96
N ALA A 90 -22.70 -28.26 -2.78
CA ALA A 90 -22.80 -28.35 -4.24
C ALA A 90 -22.30 -27.15 -5.07
N THR A 91 -21.69 -26.13 -4.46
CA THR A 91 -21.13 -25.02 -5.25
C THR A 91 -19.65 -25.19 -5.53
N GLY A 92 -18.83 -25.78 -4.65
CA GLY A 92 -17.37 -25.79 -4.80
C GLY A 92 -16.69 -27.17 -4.73
N ARG A 93 -15.36 -27.17 -4.63
CA ARG A 93 -14.53 -28.37 -4.48
C ARG A 93 -13.41 -28.20 -3.45
N LEU A 94 -12.99 -29.31 -2.85
CA LEU A 94 -11.81 -29.40 -2.00
C LEU A 94 -10.72 -30.17 -2.75
N ILE A 95 -9.53 -29.60 -2.85
CA ILE A 95 -8.38 -30.16 -3.55
C ILE A 95 -7.22 -30.32 -2.56
N PHE A 96 -6.66 -31.53 -2.52
CA PHE A 96 -5.36 -31.78 -1.91
C PHE A 96 -4.29 -31.41 -2.93
N ALA A 97 -3.58 -30.32 -2.66
CA ALA A 97 -2.60 -29.75 -3.58
C ALA A 97 -1.19 -30.19 -3.20
N LYS A 98 -0.40 -30.50 -4.23
CA LYS A 98 1.04 -30.72 -4.06
C LYS A 98 1.75 -29.40 -3.79
N VAL A 99 2.89 -29.49 -3.13
CA VAL A 99 3.82 -28.36 -2.99
C VAL A 99 4.20 -27.85 -4.38
N PRO A 100 4.08 -26.52 -4.64
CA PRO A 100 4.54 -25.93 -5.89
C PRO A 100 6.01 -26.28 -6.16
N GLN A 101 6.33 -26.64 -7.40
CA GLN A 101 7.71 -26.97 -7.78
C GLN A 101 8.62 -25.73 -7.71
N ASP A 102 8.09 -24.57 -8.09
CA ASP A 102 8.80 -23.30 -8.08
C ASP A 102 8.29 -22.41 -6.95
N ILE A 103 9.05 -22.33 -5.86
CA ILE A 103 8.80 -21.41 -4.74
C ILE A 103 9.74 -20.21 -4.90
N PRO A 104 9.22 -19.03 -5.27
CA PRO A 104 10.07 -17.88 -5.56
C PRO A 104 10.66 -17.29 -4.27
N PRO A 105 11.96 -16.91 -4.27
CA PRO A 105 12.52 -16.11 -3.19
C PRO A 105 11.71 -14.81 -2.96
N PRO A 106 11.53 -14.35 -1.71
CA PRO A 106 12.22 -14.78 -0.48
C PRO A 106 11.53 -15.93 0.27
N LEU A 107 10.53 -16.59 -0.31
CA LEU A 107 9.82 -17.68 0.37
C LEU A 107 10.76 -18.89 0.56
N ASP A 108 10.93 -19.28 1.82
CA ASP A 108 11.63 -20.51 2.23
C ASP A 108 10.87 -21.76 1.75
N PRO A 109 11.46 -22.60 0.87
CA PRO A 109 10.82 -23.82 0.39
C PRO A 109 10.64 -24.90 1.46
N THR A 110 11.30 -24.78 2.62
CA THR A 110 11.16 -25.72 3.74
C THR A 110 10.03 -25.36 4.72
N SER A 111 9.56 -24.10 4.67
CA SER A 111 8.46 -23.62 5.51
C SER A 111 7.10 -23.97 4.88
N VAL A 112 6.24 -24.68 5.63
CA VAL A 112 4.89 -25.04 5.18
C VAL A 112 4.06 -23.78 4.90
N ASP A 113 4.16 -22.77 5.76
CA ASP A 113 3.48 -21.49 5.59
C ASP A 113 3.85 -20.81 4.26
N HIS A 114 5.15 -20.83 3.93
CA HIS A 114 5.66 -20.25 2.69
C HIS A 114 5.24 -21.05 1.46
N GLN A 115 5.19 -22.38 1.56
CA GLN A 115 4.65 -23.23 0.50
C GLN A 115 3.16 -22.96 0.23
N GLN A 116 2.37 -22.69 1.28
CA GLN A 116 0.97 -22.29 1.15
C GLN A 116 0.82 -20.91 0.49
N ILE A 117 1.69 -19.95 0.83
CA ILE A 117 1.76 -18.64 0.15
C ILE A 117 2.09 -18.83 -1.33
N ALA A 118 3.10 -19.65 -1.65
CA ALA A 118 3.50 -19.93 -3.01
C ALA A 118 2.37 -20.57 -3.83
N LEU A 119 1.58 -21.48 -3.23
CA LEU A 119 0.41 -22.09 -3.88
C LEU A 119 -0.65 -21.04 -4.23
N ALA A 120 -0.97 -20.15 -3.29
CA ALA A 120 -1.92 -19.07 -3.53
C ALA A 120 -1.42 -18.12 -4.63
N GLN A 121 -0.13 -17.77 -4.63
CA GLN A 121 0.47 -16.94 -5.67
C GLN A 121 0.45 -17.62 -7.04
N ALA A 122 0.73 -18.92 -7.11
CA ALA A 122 0.67 -19.68 -8.36
C ALA A 122 -0.75 -19.64 -8.95
N HIS A 123 -1.78 -19.74 -8.10
CA HIS A 123 -3.17 -19.60 -8.54
C HIS A 123 -3.47 -18.19 -9.09
N LEU A 124 -3.07 -17.13 -8.36
CA LEU A 124 -3.25 -15.74 -8.79
C LEU A 124 -2.49 -15.43 -10.10
N LYS A 125 -1.30 -16.01 -10.28
CA LYS A 125 -0.52 -15.86 -11.53
C LYS A 125 -1.17 -16.59 -12.70
N ALA A 126 -1.66 -17.81 -12.49
CA ALA A 126 -2.33 -18.60 -13.52
C ALA A 126 -3.66 -17.99 -13.95
N SER A 127 -4.35 -17.31 -13.02
CA SER A 127 -5.61 -16.63 -13.30
C SER A 127 -5.66 -15.28 -12.59
N PRO A 128 -5.16 -14.19 -13.22
CA PRO A 128 -5.12 -12.87 -12.60
C PRO A 128 -6.49 -12.29 -12.23
N GLU A 129 -7.54 -12.67 -12.96
CA GLU A 129 -8.93 -12.33 -12.65
C GLU A 129 -9.53 -13.22 -11.54
N GLY A 130 -8.85 -14.32 -11.22
CA GLY A 130 -9.23 -15.27 -10.19
C GLY A 130 -8.81 -14.78 -8.80
N PHE A 131 -9.70 -14.98 -7.83
CA PHE A 131 -9.42 -14.65 -6.43
C PHE A 131 -8.82 -15.87 -5.72
N CYS A 132 -7.72 -15.70 -5.00
CA CYS A 132 -7.21 -16.72 -4.08
C CYS A 132 -6.74 -16.08 -2.79
N ALA A 133 -7.25 -16.52 -1.64
CA ALA A 133 -6.85 -16.02 -0.33
C ALA A 133 -6.26 -17.09 0.57
N ILE A 134 -5.47 -16.69 1.56
CA ILE A 134 -5.04 -17.57 2.64
C ILE A 134 -5.91 -17.34 3.86
N VAL A 135 -6.43 -18.41 4.46
CA VAL A 135 -7.14 -18.35 5.73
C VAL A 135 -6.19 -18.79 6.82
N THR A 136 -5.72 -17.86 7.65
CA THR A 136 -4.74 -18.10 8.71
C THR A 136 -5.00 -17.18 9.90
N ASN A 137 -4.66 -17.63 11.10
CA ASN A 137 -4.57 -16.73 12.27
C ASN A 137 -3.13 -16.32 12.57
N ASP A 138 -2.16 -16.98 11.94
CA ASP A 138 -0.74 -16.68 12.07
C ASP A 138 -0.46 -15.25 11.58
N GLN A 139 0.21 -14.48 12.43
CA GLN A 139 0.54 -13.08 12.14
C GLN A 139 1.70 -12.95 11.16
N GLU A 140 2.69 -13.83 11.28
CA GLU A 140 3.89 -13.82 10.46
C GLU A 140 3.53 -14.26 9.04
N MET A 141 2.84 -15.39 8.89
CA MET A 141 2.32 -15.85 7.59
C MET A 141 1.48 -14.77 6.91
N ALA A 142 0.61 -14.09 7.67
CA ALA A 142 -0.22 -13.01 7.12
C ALA A 142 0.61 -11.82 6.62
N ASN A 143 1.64 -11.42 7.36
CA ASN A 143 2.51 -10.31 6.96
C ASN A 143 3.30 -10.66 5.68
N ILE A 144 3.80 -11.89 5.59
CA ILE A 144 4.55 -12.38 4.44
C ILE A 144 3.63 -12.47 3.21
N ALA A 145 2.44 -13.03 3.36
CA ALA A 145 1.44 -13.17 2.30
C ALA A 145 1.04 -11.82 1.68
N ILE A 146 0.78 -10.80 2.52
CA ILE A 146 0.42 -9.46 2.06
C ILE A 146 1.60 -8.76 1.36
N SER A 147 2.83 -9.05 1.78
CA SER A 147 4.05 -8.43 1.24
C SER A 147 4.60 -9.16 0.01
N ALA A 148 4.04 -10.33 -0.32
CA ALA A 148 4.50 -11.16 -1.43
C ALA A 148 4.17 -10.50 -2.79
N SER A 149 4.81 -10.97 -3.88
CA SER A 149 4.54 -10.49 -5.24
C SER A 149 4.15 -11.64 -6.20
N PRO A 150 2.88 -11.74 -6.62
CA PRO A 150 1.77 -10.85 -6.28
C PRO A 150 1.35 -11.00 -4.80
N ALA A 151 0.77 -9.93 -4.24
CA ALA A 151 0.27 -9.93 -2.87
C ALA A 151 -0.91 -10.89 -2.77
N VAL A 152 -0.93 -11.70 -1.70
CA VAL A 152 -1.97 -12.68 -1.46
C VAL A 152 -2.95 -12.13 -0.43
N PRO A 153 -4.26 -12.02 -0.76
CA PRO A 153 -5.29 -11.69 0.22
C PRO A 153 -5.29 -12.63 1.43
N VAL A 154 -5.47 -12.10 2.64
CA VAL A 154 -5.45 -12.88 3.89
C VAL A 154 -6.75 -12.71 4.67
N ILE A 155 -7.32 -13.82 5.13
CA ILE A 155 -8.50 -13.88 6.01
C ILE A 155 -8.04 -14.31 7.40
N ARG A 156 -8.19 -13.40 8.37
CA ARG A 156 -7.78 -13.61 9.77
C ARG A 156 -9.00 -13.61 10.68
N PRO A 157 -9.60 -14.79 10.94
CA PRO A 157 -10.86 -14.86 11.67
C PRO A 157 -10.75 -14.57 13.18
N GLY A 158 -9.55 -14.63 13.75
CA GLY A 158 -9.31 -14.55 15.19
C GLY A 158 -9.76 -15.83 15.91
N THR A 159 -9.95 -15.73 17.23
CA THR A 159 -10.32 -16.87 18.10
C THR A 159 -11.82 -16.96 18.41
N GLY A 160 -12.61 -15.96 17.99
CA GLY A 160 -14.04 -15.86 18.29
C GLY A 160 -14.92 -16.73 17.39
N ALA A 161 -16.04 -16.18 16.90
CA ALA A 161 -16.92 -16.88 15.96
C ALA A 161 -16.26 -17.05 14.57
N ILE A 162 -15.25 -17.92 14.48
CA ILE A 162 -14.34 -18.10 13.35
C ILE A 162 -15.12 -18.22 12.04
N GLY A 163 -16.13 -19.10 12.00
CA GLY A 163 -16.94 -19.30 10.80
C GLY A 163 -17.69 -18.05 10.32
N LYS A 164 -18.20 -17.21 11.24
CA LYS A 164 -18.85 -15.94 10.87
C LYS A 164 -17.83 -14.93 10.36
N ALA A 165 -16.65 -14.89 10.97
CA ALA A 165 -15.57 -13.99 10.57
C ALA A 165 -15.02 -14.34 9.18
N ILE A 166 -14.75 -15.62 8.90
CA ILE A 166 -14.31 -16.10 7.58
C ILE A 166 -15.31 -15.67 6.50
N ARG A 167 -16.61 -15.98 6.67
CA ARG A 167 -17.65 -15.62 5.70
C ARG A 167 -17.67 -14.12 5.38
N ARG A 168 -17.66 -13.28 6.42
CA ARG A 168 -17.75 -11.82 6.26
C ARG A 168 -16.51 -11.26 5.55
N GLN A 169 -15.31 -11.69 5.97
CA GLN A 169 -14.07 -11.21 5.38
C GLN A 169 -13.92 -11.68 3.93
N LEU A 170 -14.22 -12.96 3.66
CA LEU A 170 -14.15 -13.54 2.33
C LEU A 170 -15.10 -12.84 1.34
N ALA A 171 -16.37 -12.66 1.70
CA ALA A 171 -17.33 -11.95 0.86
C ALA A 171 -16.90 -10.51 0.56
N THR A 172 -16.35 -9.82 1.57
CA THR A 172 -15.84 -8.45 1.43
C THR A 172 -14.64 -8.41 0.48
N GLN A 173 -13.67 -9.30 0.65
CA GLN A 173 -12.45 -9.32 -0.17
C GLN A 173 -12.75 -9.72 -1.62
N ILE A 174 -13.61 -10.70 -1.86
CA ILE A 174 -14.03 -11.07 -3.23
C ILE A 174 -14.73 -9.89 -3.92
N TYR A 175 -15.63 -9.20 -3.22
CA TYR A 175 -16.30 -8.02 -3.77
C TYR A 175 -15.31 -6.94 -4.22
N TRP A 176 -14.34 -6.59 -3.36
CA TRP A 176 -13.33 -5.60 -3.69
C TRP A 176 -12.39 -6.06 -4.81
N TRP A 177 -12.02 -7.34 -4.83
CA TRP A 177 -11.20 -7.93 -5.89
C TRP A 177 -11.89 -7.81 -7.27
N GLN A 178 -13.16 -8.18 -7.33
CA GLN A 178 -13.96 -8.07 -8.55
C GLN A 178 -14.12 -6.61 -8.99
N LEU A 179 -14.35 -5.69 -8.05
CA LEU A 179 -14.48 -4.27 -8.35
C LEU A 179 -13.17 -3.70 -8.92
N PHE A 180 -12.03 -3.98 -8.28
CA PHE A 180 -10.71 -3.55 -8.72
C PHE A 180 -10.41 -4.02 -10.14
N HIS A 181 -10.63 -5.30 -10.46
CA HIS A 181 -10.39 -5.80 -11.81
C HIS A 181 -11.44 -5.32 -12.83
N CYS A 182 -12.67 -5.04 -12.42
CA CYS A 182 -13.65 -4.38 -13.30
C CYS A 182 -13.20 -2.95 -13.66
N GLU A 183 -12.66 -2.20 -12.70
CA GLU A 183 -12.11 -0.86 -12.92
C GLU A 183 -10.82 -0.91 -13.75
N GLU A 184 -9.94 -1.87 -13.48
CA GLU A 184 -8.72 -2.11 -14.26
C GLU A 184 -9.03 -2.53 -15.70
N ALA A 185 -10.02 -3.40 -15.90
CA ALA A 185 -10.50 -3.80 -17.22
C ALA A 185 -11.19 -2.64 -17.94
N ALA A 186 -11.97 -1.81 -17.24
CA ALA A 186 -12.57 -0.60 -17.80
C ALA A 186 -11.50 0.42 -18.20
N ALA A 187 -10.44 0.60 -17.40
CA ALA A 187 -9.28 1.43 -17.71
C ALA A 187 -8.50 0.88 -18.91
N LYS A 188 -8.29 -0.45 -18.99
CA LYS A 188 -7.65 -1.10 -20.14
C LYS A 188 -8.50 -1.00 -21.42
N GLN A 189 -9.83 -1.04 -21.31
CA GLN A 189 -10.74 -0.86 -22.46
C GLN A 189 -10.89 0.61 -22.88
N SER A 190 -10.77 1.58 -21.97
CA SER A 190 -10.80 3.01 -22.28
C SER A 190 -9.50 3.53 -22.92
N HIS A 191 -8.42 2.74 -22.90
CA HIS A 191 -7.14 3.09 -23.50
C HIS A 191 -6.64 1.98 -24.44
N PRO A 192 -7.00 1.99 -25.74
CA PRO A 192 -6.21 1.25 -26.70
C PRO A 192 -4.84 1.93 -26.74
N VAL A 193 -3.83 1.25 -26.18
CA VAL A 193 -2.43 1.63 -26.36
C VAL A 193 -2.15 1.55 -27.85
N LYS A 194 -2.27 2.69 -28.55
CA LYS A 194 -1.80 2.80 -29.92
C LYS A 194 -0.29 2.68 -29.89
N PRO A 195 0.33 1.84 -30.75
CA PRO A 195 1.77 1.83 -30.88
C PRO A 195 2.26 3.24 -31.12
N ALA A 196 3.31 3.63 -30.40
CA ALA A 196 3.90 4.96 -30.48
C ALA A 196 4.21 5.27 -31.95
N ARG A 197 3.41 6.14 -32.57
CA ARG A 197 3.75 6.70 -33.86
C ARG A 197 5.08 7.42 -33.70
N PRO A 198 6.03 7.28 -34.63
CA PRO A 198 7.21 8.13 -34.63
C PRO A 198 6.72 9.57 -34.85
N VAL A 199 6.71 10.38 -33.80
CA VAL A 199 6.20 11.74 -33.87
C VAL A 199 7.30 12.61 -34.47
N SER A 200 7.29 12.72 -35.80
CA SER A 200 7.77 13.92 -36.47
C SER A 200 6.79 15.06 -36.16
N LYS A 201 7.09 15.82 -35.10
CA LYS A 201 6.66 17.20 -34.86
C LYS A 201 7.27 17.65 -33.53
N THR A 202 7.87 18.84 -33.56
CA THR A 202 8.44 19.56 -32.41
C THR A 202 7.60 19.35 -31.15
N ARG A 203 8.17 18.61 -30.17
CA ARG A 203 7.50 18.34 -28.89
C ARG A 203 7.18 19.67 -28.20
N PRO A 204 5.94 19.93 -27.76
CA PRO A 204 5.63 21.09 -26.92
C PRO A 204 6.48 21.08 -25.64
N ASP A 205 6.90 22.26 -25.18
CA ASP A 205 7.75 22.44 -23.99
C ASP A 205 7.21 21.69 -22.76
N PRO A 206 7.96 20.70 -22.22
CA PRO A 206 7.60 19.95 -21.02
C PRO A 206 7.25 20.85 -19.83
N GLN A 207 7.90 22.01 -19.69
CA GLN A 207 7.59 22.94 -18.60
C GLN A 207 6.20 23.58 -18.75
N ALA A 208 5.78 23.88 -19.98
CA ALA A 208 4.46 24.43 -20.24
C ALA A 208 3.35 23.41 -19.89
N ARG A 209 3.62 22.12 -20.10
CA ARG A 209 2.71 21.03 -19.74
C ARG A 209 2.61 20.83 -18.24
N LEU A 210 3.74 20.74 -17.54
CA LEU A 210 3.77 20.68 -16.07
C LEU A 210 3.02 21.87 -15.43
N ARG A 211 3.16 23.07 -16.00
CA ARG A 211 2.41 24.25 -15.52
C ARG A 211 0.90 24.07 -15.60
N ARG A 212 0.36 23.41 -16.64
CA ARG A 212 -1.09 23.15 -16.77
C ARG A 212 -1.56 22.19 -15.68
N VAL A 213 -0.81 21.10 -15.46
CA VAL A 213 -1.07 20.13 -14.39
C VAL A 213 -1.07 20.82 -13.02
N VAL A 214 -0.04 21.62 -12.74
CA VAL A 214 0.09 22.37 -11.48
C VAL A 214 -1.09 23.33 -11.27
N CYS A 215 -1.53 24.05 -12.30
CA CYS A 215 -2.70 24.92 -12.20
C CYS A 215 -3.98 24.13 -11.89
N SER A 216 -4.15 22.95 -12.51
CA SER A 216 -5.28 22.04 -12.24
C SER A 216 -5.26 21.53 -10.79
N LEU A 217 -4.12 21.02 -10.32
CA LEU A 217 -3.95 20.55 -8.94
C LEU A 217 -4.18 21.67 -7.92
N TYR A 218 -3.65 22.88 -8.18
CA TYR A 218 -3.89 24.04 -7.33
C TYR A 218 -5.37 24.45 -7.30
N GLY A 219 -6.09 24.30 -8.42
CA GLY A 219 -7.54 24.49 -8.47
C GLY A 219 -8.27 23.60 -7.46
N ARG A 220 -7.88 22.32 -7.36
CA ARG A 220 -8.43 21.36 -6.40
C ARG A 220 -8.09 21.71 -4.94
N VAL A 221 -6.85 22.15 -4.70
CA VAL A 221 -6.43 22.67 -3.37
C VAL A 221 -7.27 23.88 -2.96
N ARG A 222 -7.56 24.78 -3.91
CA ARG A 222 -8.39 25.96 -3.65
C ARG A 222 -9.84 25.59 -3.35
N SER A 223 -10.40 24.60 -4.04
CA SER A 223 -11.79 24.15 -3.79
C SER A 223 -11.97 23.45 -2.44
N SER A 224 -10.92 22.83 -1.89
CA SER A 224 -11.00 22.10 -0.60
C SER A 224 -10.93 23.01 0.64
N ARG A 225 -10.96 24.33 0.44
CA ARG A 225 -10.93 25.40 1.45
C ARG A 225 -9.68 25.37 2.34
N HIS A 226 -9.73 24.61 3.44
CA HIS A 226 -8.76 24.68 4.54
C HIS A 226 -7.80 23.51 4.59
N ARG A 227 -8.16 22.36 4.02
CA ARG A 227 -7.37 21.13 4.14
C ARG A 227 -7.35 20.42 2.80
N ALA A 228 -6.16 20.15 2.28
CA ALA A 228 -5.96 19.42 1.03
C ALA A 228 -4.91 18.34 1.27
N ILE A 229 -5.24 17.09 0.96
CA ILE A 229 -4.24 16.03 0.84
C ILE A 229 -4.13 15.68 -0.65
N LEU A 230 -2.91 15.54 -1.16
CA LEU A 230 -2.66 15.13 -2.53
C LEU A 230 -1.71 13.93 -2.53
N SER A 231 -2.01 12.92 -3.30
CA SER A 231 -1.06 11.83 -3.60
C SER A 231 -0.38 12.16 -4.92
N VAL A 232 0.83 12.73 -4.86
CA VAL A 232 1.56 13.20 -6.05
C VAL A 232 2.92 12.54 -6.04
N ALA A 233 3.14 11.55 -6.90
CA ALA A 233 4.35 10.74 -6.91
C ALA A 233 5.60 11.50 -7.41
N PRO A 234 5.55 12.30 -8.50
CA PRO A 234 6.73 13.03 -8.97
C PRO A 234 7.10 14.20 -8.06
N LEU A 235 8.37 14.27 -7.63
CA LEU A 235 8.88 15.36 -6.78
C LEU A 235 8.77 16.72 -7.49
N GLU A 236 9.06 16.78 -8.79
CA GLU A 236 8.99 17.98 -9.61
C GLU A 236 7.59 18.59 -9.61
N ALA A 237 6.54 17.74 -9.60
CA ALA A 237 5.17 18.21 -9.53
C ALA A 237 4.83 18.78 -8.16
N ARG A 238 5.28 18.14 -7.07
CA ARG A 238 5.13 18.65 -5.69
C ARG A 238 5.84 19.99 -5.51
N LEU A 239 7.08 20.09 -6.01
CA LEU A 239 7.88 21.32 -6.01
C LEU A 239 7.19 22.44 -6.77
N ALA A 240 6.79 22.18 -8.02
CA ALA A 240 6.17 23.18 -8.88
C ALA A 240 4.82 23.65 -8.33
N LEU A 241 4.04 22.75 -7.72
CA LEU A 241 2.80 23.09 -7.04
C LEU A 241 3.07 23.94 -5.79
N THR A 242 4.04 23.58 -4.96
CA THR A 242 4.41 24.38 -3.78
C THR A 242 4.91 25.75 -4.19
N ALA A 243 5.75 25.84 -5.23
CA ALA A 243 6.19 27.11 -5.81
C ALA A 243 5.02 27.95 -6.35
N HIS A 244 3.99 27.31 -6.91
CA HIS A 244 2.76 27.99 -7.33
C HIS A 244 1.96 28.50 -6.13
N VAL A 245 1.85 27.73 -5.05
CA VAL A 245 1.23 28.12 -3.77
C VAL A 245 1.98 29.33 -3.18
N VAL A 246 3.31 29.28 -3.10
CA VAL A 246 4.16 30.37 -2.62
C VAL A 246 3.93 31.63 -3.43
N ARG A 247 4.01 31.57 -4.76
CA ARG A 247 3.80 32.72 -5.64
C ARG A 247 2.39 33.31 -5.50
N THR A 248 1.37 32.47 -5.32
CA THR A 248 -0.01 32.93 -5.27
C THR A 248 -0.36 33.53 -3.91
N LEU A 249 0.02 32.87 -2.82
CA LEU A 249 -0.41 33.24 -1.47
C LEU A 249 0.43 34.37 -0.86
N THR A 250 1.72 34.47 -1.19
CA THR A 250 2.63 35.44 -0.54
C THR A 250 2.63 36.83 -1.21
N ARG A 251 1.95 36.99 -2.36
CA ARG A 251 1.85 38.28 -3.08
C ARG A 251 1.31 39.42 -2.22
N ARG A 252 0.35 39.15 -1.34
CA ARG A 252 -0.29 40.16 -0.48
C ARG A 252 0.40 40.38 0.87
N LYS A 253 1.58 39.78 1.11
CA LYS A 253 2.35 39.80 2.38
C LYS A 253 1.59 39.33 3.65
N SER A 254 0.32 38.95 3.53
CA SER A 254 -0.54 38.51 4.63
C SER A 254 -0.45 37.02 4.95
N ARG A 255 0.34 36.25 4.18
CA ARG A 255 0.53 34.81 4.38
C ARG A 255 1.99 34.42 4.48
N VAL A 256 2.29 33.47 5.36
CA VAL A 256 3.58 32.77 5.48
C VAL A 256 3.36 31.29 5.22
N ILE A 257 4.33 30.64 4.56
CA ILE A 257 4.29 29.21 4.31
C ILE A 257 5.28 28.51 5.23
N PHE A 258 4.80 27.52 5.95
CA PHE A 258 5.61 26.64 6.77
C PHE A 258 5.68 25.30 6.04
N LEU A 259 6.85 24.99 5.48
CA LEU A 259 7.11 23.76 4.74
C LEU A 259 7.78 22.77 5.68
N PHE A 260 7.23 21.56 5.77
CA PHE A 260 7.81 20.46 6.55
C PHE A 260 8.27 19.36 5.62
N VAL A 261 9.50 18.89 5.86
CA VAL A 261 10.16 17.82 5.11
C VAL A 261 10.89 16.89 6.09
N GLU A 262 11.25 15.71 5.62
CA GLU A 262 11.78 14.63 6.45
C GLU A 262 13.10 14.99 7.15
N GLY A 263 14.12 15.32 6.36
CA GLY A 263 15.47 15.57 6.85
C GLY A 263 16.02 16.93 6.44
N ARG A 264 17.27 17.16 6.86
CA ARG A 264 17.98 18.41 6.62
C ARG A 264 18.35 18.59 5.15
N SER A 265 18.82 17.54 4.49
CA SER A 265 19.20 17.57 3.08
C SER A 265 18.01 17.92 2.19
N GLU A 266 16.83 17.39 2.52
CA GLU A 266 15.57 17.74 1.86
C GLU A 266 15.22 19.21 2.12
N ALA A 267 15.41 19.70 3.34
CA ALA A 267 15.09 21.09 3.69
C ALA A 267 15.93 22.09 2.89
N GLU A 268 17.22 21.82 2.76
CA GLU A 268 18.16 22.61 1.95
C GLU A 268 17.80 22.55 0.47
N TYR A 269 17.50 21.35 -0.06
CA TYR A 269 17.09 21.15 -1.44
C TYR A 269 15.79 21.91 -1.77
N TRP A 270 14.75 21.73 -0.95
CA TRP A 270 13.47 22.43 -1.12
C TRP A 270 13.63 23.95 -1.03
N ALA A 271 14.46 24.45 -0.12
CA ALA A 271 14.74 25.87 -0.01
C ALA A 271 15.42 26.42 -1.27
N GLY A 272 16.44 25.72 -1.79
CA GLY A 272 17.13 26.08 -3.03
C GLY A 272 16.19 26.09 -4.24
N GLU A 273 15.34 25.08 -4.37
CA GLU A 273 14.37 24.99 -5.45
C GLU A 273 13.29 26.07 -5.36
N LEU A 274 12.78 26.37 -4.17
CA LEU A 274 11.83 27.47 -4.00
C LEU A 274 12.46 28.83 -4.29
N HIS A 275 13.71 29.03 -3.91
CA HIS A 275 14.47 30.24 -4.26
C HIS A 275 14.55 30.42 -5.77
N ARG A 276 14.99 29.37 -6.48
CA ARG A 276 15.14 29.34 -7.94
C ARG A 276 13.81 29.52 -8.68
N GLN A 277 12.79 28.73 -8.34
CA GLN A 277 11.51 28.71 -9.06
C GLN A 277 10.63 29.93 -8.76
N CYS A 278 10.70 30.48 -7.54
CA CYS A 278 9.91 31.64 -7.15
C CYS A 278 10.65 32.98 -7.31
N ARG A 279 11.94 32.97 -7.67
CA ARG A 279 12.81 34.15 -7.74
C ARG A 279 12.74 34.99 -6.47
N LEU A 280 12.81 34.31 -5.32
CA LEU A 280 12.74 34.96 -4.01
C LEU A 280 14.12 35.47 -3.59
N GLN A 281 14.17 36.48 -2.72
CA GLN A 281 15.41 36.86 -2.04
C GLN A 281 15.83 35.76 -1.07
N SER A 282 17.13 35.66 -0.77
CA SER A 282 17.69 34.60 0.07
C SER A 282 17.24 34.65 1.53
N ASP A 283 16.70 35.78 2.00
CA ASP A 283 16.11 35.98 3.33
C ASP A 283 14.59 35.70 3.36
N ALA A 284 13.97 35.56 2.20
CA ALA A 284 12.55 35.25 2.07
C ALA A 284 12.24 33.75 2.20
N VAL A 285 13.24 32.88 2.03
CA VAL A 285 13.15 31.43 2.28
C VAL A 285 14.19 31.09 3.34
N LEU A 286 13.74 30.54 4.46
CA LEU A 286 14.60 30.23 5.60
C LEU A 286 14.54 28.73 5.91
N VAL A 287 15.69 28.06 5.93
CA VAL A 287 15.82 26.74 6.57
C VAL A 287 16.03 26.97 8.06
N PHE A 288 15.15 26.40 8.88
CA PHE A 288 15.21 26.58 10.33
C PHE A 288 16.38 25.79 10.92
N GLY A 289 17.25 26.51 11.65
CA GLY A 289 18.48 25.98 12.26
C GLY A 289 19.77 26.63 11.76
N GLU A 290 19.76 27.20 10.55
CA GLU A 290 21.02 27.70 9.93
C GLU A 290 21.24 29.20 10.03
N ARG A 291 20.17 30.02 9.96
CA ARG A 291 20.29 31.49 9.83
C ARG A 291 19.54 32.28 10.91
N GLY A 292 19.35 31.67 12.08
CA GLY A 292 18.67 32.29 13.22
C GLY A 292 17.15 32.36 13.08
N LEU A 293 16.50 33.15 13.95
CA LEU A 293 15.04 33.23 14.02
C LEU A 293 14.43 33.94 12.80
N PRO A 294 13.31 33.45 12.24
CA PRO A 294 12.67 34.07 11.07
C PRO A 294 12.24 35.51 11.31
N ARG A 295 12.50 36.39 10.32
CA ARG A 295 12.08 37.79 10.32
C ARG A 295 10.64 37.90 9.85
N VAL A 296 9.73 38.27 10.75
CA VAL A 296 8.27 38.20 10.54
C VAL A 296 7.77 38.99 9.33
N ARG A 297 8.41 40.11 8.94
CA ARG A 297 7.99 40.93 7.77
C ARG A 297 8.63 40.51 6.44
N GLY A 298 9.79 39.85 6.45
CA GLY A 298 10.55 39.50 5.24
C GLY A 298 10.37 38.05 4.81
N THR A 299 10.24 37.13 5.76
CA THR A 299 10.20 35.70 5.49
C THR A 299 8.88 35.28 4.86
N LYS A 300 8.93 34.65 3.69
CA LYS A 300 7.76 34.12 2.98
C LYS A 300 7.58 32.63 3.22
N VAL A 301 8.68 31.90 3.29
CA VAL A 301 8.71 30.46 3.52
C VAL A 301 9.68 30.16 4.67
N VAL A 302 9.26 29.32 5.60
CA VAL A 302 10.14 28.69 6.59
C VAL A 302 10.09 27.18 6.34
N VAL A 303 11.25 26.56 6.16
CA VAL A 303 11.40 25.13 5.94
C VAL A 303 11.88 24.49 7.24
N TYR A 304 11.18 23.45 7.68
CA TYR A 304 11.44 22.70 8.90
C TYR A 304 11.65 21.22 8.59
N CYS A 305 12.50 20.57 9.37
CA CYS A 305 12.55 19.12 9.44
C CYS A 305 11.42 18.60 10.33
N TYR A 306 10.98 17.35 10.14
CA TYR A 306 9.90 16.77 10.97
C TYR A 306 10.21 16.79 12.47
N SER A 307 11.46 16.52 12.86
CA SER A 307 11.91 16.55 14.26
C SER A 307 11.74 17.91 14.95
N GLN A 308 11.46 18.98 14.19
CA GLN A 308 11.28 20.33 14.69
C GLN A 308 9.81 20.72 14.89
N ILE A 309 8.85 19.84 14.51
CA ILE A 309 7.42 20.11 14.61
C ILE A 309 7.03 20.32 16.08
N GLU A 310 7.28 19.32 16.93
CA GLU A 310 6.81 19.32 18.31
C GLU A 310 7.44 20.44 19.15
N SER A 311 8.73 20.67 18.97
CA SER A 311 9.50 21.57 19.82
C SER A 311 9.31 23.06 19.50
N ARG A 312 8.99 23.43 18.24
CA ARG A 312 9.11 24.83 17.79
C ARG A 312 7.96 25.37 16.94
N PHE A 313 7.12 24.52 16.34
CA PHE A 313 6.06 24.98 15.43
C PHE A 313 5.12 26.00 16.09
N ASN A 314 4.55 25.65 17.24
CA ASN A 314 3.55 26.48 17.93
C ASN A 314 4.09 27.86 18.31
N GLN A 315 5.35 27.93 18.77
CA GLN A 315 6.00 29.19 19.13
C GLN A 315 6.14 30.11 17.91
N HIS A 316 6.57 29.56 16.78
CA HIS A 316 6.74 30.34 15.55
C HIS A 316 5.40 30.71 14.92
N ALA A 317 4.47 29.77 14.84
CA ALA A 317 3.11 30.01 14.39
C ALA A 317 2.48 31.18 15.17
N ALA A 318 2.55 31.16 16.50
CA ALA A 318 2.05 32.24 17.34
C ALA A 318 2.72 33.59 17.04
N ARG A 319 4.04 33.61 16.78
CA ARG A 319 4.77 34.85 16.45
C ARG A 319 4.31 35.46 15.11
N PHE A 320 4.10 34.64 14.09
CA PHE A 320 3.59 35.12 12.79
C PHE A 320 2.11 35.53 12.88
N ALA A 321 1.30 34.78 13.62
CA ALA A 321 -0.10 35.09 13.86
C ALA A 321 -0.28 36.42 14.61
N LYS A 322 0.54 36.69 15.65
CA LYS A 322 0.56 38.00 16.36
C LYS A 322 0.88 39.17 15.44
N ALA A 323 1.61 38.95 14.35
CA ALA A 323 1.89 39.96 13.34
C ALA A 323 0.82 40.02 12.22
N GLY A 324 -0.34 39.38 12.42
CA GLY A 324 -1.46 39.36 11.49
C GLY A 324 -1.25 38.51 10.24
N ARG A 325 -0.27 37.59 10.25
CA ARG A 325 0.01 36.73 9.10
C ARG A 325 -0.69 35.39 9.24
N ARG A 326 -1.46 35.03 8.23
CA ARG A 326 -2.09 33.71 8.09
C ARG A 326 -1.04 32.67 7.72
N ILE A 327 -1.14 31.47 8.28
CA ILE A 327 -0.18 30.39 8.16
C ILE A 327 -0.73 29.36 7.19
N THR A 328 0.04 29.04 6.16
CA THR A 328 -0.23 27.89 5.29
C THR A 328 0.84 26.85 5.54
N THR A 329 0.43 25.71 6.06
CA THR A 329 1.32 24.57 6.27
C THR A 329 1.33 23.71 5.01
N VAL A 330 2.53 23.43 4.51
CA VAL A 330 2.79 22.46 3.45
C VAL A 330 3.64 21.35 4.03
N VAL A 331 3.26 20.10 3.81
CA VAL A 331 4.01 18.94 4.29
C VAL A 331 4.32 18.04 3.10
N ASP A 332 5.59 17.89 2.75
CA ASP A 332 6.02 16.81 1.86
C ASP A 332 6.08 15.53 2.70
N GLY A 333 5.53 14.40 2.23
CA GLY A 333 5.54 13.12 2.97
C GLY A 333 4.68 13.11 4.24
N CYS A 334 3.47 13.69 4.21
CA CYS A 334 2.60 13.74 5.39
C CYS A 334 2.16 12.36 5.90
N ASP A 335 2.22 11.35 5.06
CA ASP A 335 2.01 9.93 5.39
C ASP A 335 3.11 9.34 6.29
N LEU A 336 4.27 10.00 6.39
CA LEU A 336 5.39 9.60 7.23
C LEU A 336 5.35 10.22 8.64
N LEU A 337 4.46 11.19 8.88
CA LEU A 337 4.36 11.87 10.16
C LEU A 337 3.53 11.08 11.18
N ASP A 338 3.93 11.18 12.45
CA ASP A 338 3.10 10.71 13.56
C ASP A 338 1.74 11.43 13.58
N PRO A 339 0.61 10.73 13.88
CA PRO A 339 -0.70 11.35 14.01
C PRO A 339 -0.76 12.58 14.91
N VAL A 340 0.00 12.58 16.01
CA VAL A 340 0.08 13.71 16.95
C VAL A 340 0.64 14.94 16.26
N TRP A 341 1.70 14.79 15.48
CA TRP A 341 2.31 15.89 14.74
C TRP A 341 1.40 16.42 13.64
N ILE A 342 0.69 15.55 12.92
CA ILE A 342 -0.32 15.97 11.94
C ILE A 342 -1.42 16.78 12.63
N ALA A 343 -1.92 16.32 13.77
CA ALA A 343 -2.94 17.04 14.54
C ALA A 343 -2.44 18.44 14.96
N MET A 344 -1.22 18.54 15.49
CA MET A 344 -0.61 19.83 15.86
C MET A 344 -0.56 20.79 14.66
N LEU A 345 -0.11 20.32 13.50
CA LEU A 345 -0.06 21.14 12.28
C LEU A 345 -1.45 21.57 11.81
N LEU A 346 -2.44 20.69 11.87
CA LEU A 346 -3.83 20.99 11.48
C LEU A 346 -4.51 22.02 12.39
N PHE A 347 -4.12 22.08 13.67
CA PHE A 347 -4.63 23.09 14.61
C PHE A 347 -3.89 24.43 14.50
N GLY A 348 -2.59 24.42 14.20
CA GLY A 348 -1.77 25.64 14.19
C GLY A 348 -1.72 26.40 12.86
N CYS A 349 -2.51 26.02 11.85
CA CYS A 349 -2.51 26.69 10.54
C CYS A 349 -3.91 27.08 10.05
N ASP A 350 -3.97 28.10 9.18
CA ASP A 350 -5.20 28.53 8.49
C ASP A 350 -5.53 27.63 7.28
N GLN A 351 -4.50 27.03 6.70
CA GLN A 351 -4.60 26.15 5.55
C GLN A 351 -3.52 25.07 5.61
N PHE A 352 -3.93 23.82 5.43
CA PHE A 352 -3.06 22.65 5.40
C PHE A 352 -3.03 22.02 4.00
N ILE A 353 -1.83 21.75 3.49
CA ILE A 353 -1.59 21.05 2.23
C ILE A 353 -0.60 19.92 2.50
N GLY A 354 -1.06 18.68 2.48
CA GLY A 354 -0.22 17.49 2.64
C GLY A 354 0.02 16.80 1.32
N PHE A 355 1.27 16.43 1.04
CA PHE A 355 1.63 15.51 -0.03
C PHE A 355 1.92 14.14 0.56
N THR A 356 1.30 13.10 0.01
CA THR A 356 1.64 11.72 0.34
C THR A 356 2.65 11.19 -0.67
N ARG A 357 3.65 10.43 -0.19
CA ARG A 357 4.67 9.80 -1.05
C ARG A 357 4.21 8.42 -1.53
N HIS A 358 3.40 7.73 -0.74
CA HIS A 358 2.88 6.41 -1.10
C HIS A 358 1.40 6.45 -1.51
N PRO A 359 0.97 5.56 -2.42
CA PRO A 359 -0.45 5.40 -2.73
C PRO A 359 -1.23 5.00 -1.47
N LEU A 360 -2.43 5.57 -1.33
CA LEU A 360 -3.34 5.38 -0.19
C LEU A 360 -3.58 3.87 0.01
N GLY A 361 -2.97 3.30 1.05
CA GLY A 361 -2.97 1.86 1.32
C GLY A 361 -1.63 1.32 1.82
N HIS A 362 -0.53 2.01 1.52
CA HIS A 362 0.83 1.68 2.00
C HIS A 362 1.27 2.47 3.24
N ALA A 363 0.35 3.21 3.87
CA ALA A 363 0.67 3.97 5.08
C ALA A 363 0.97 2.99 6.24
N GLN A 364 2.24 2.58 6.35
CA GLN A 364 2.85 1.90 7.50
C GLN A 364 2.91 2.82 8.73
N ALA A 365 1.91 3.69 8.93
CA ALA A 365 1.85 4.48 10.14
C ALA A 365 1.62 3.48 11.30
N VAL A 366 2.59 3.39 12.19
CA VAL A 366 2.63 2.49 13.37
C VAL A 366 1.51 2.82 14.39
N GLY A 367 0.60 3.77 14.07
CA GLY A 367 -0.69 4.02 14.73
C GLY A 367 -1.90 4.18 13.78
N GLY A 368 -1.84 3.60 12.58
CA GLY A 368 -2.34 4.20 11.33
C GLY A 368 -3.74 3.90 10.77
N ARG A 369 -4.65 3.18 11.44
CA ARG A 369 -5.98 2.91 10.81
C ARG A 369 -6.83 4.17 10.61
N MET A 370 -6.89 5.07 11.60
CA MET A 370 -7.66 6.31 11.50
C MET A 370 -7.02 7.33 10.54
N LEU A 371 -5.69 7.40 10.49
CA LEU A 371 -4.99 8.29 9.56
C LEU A 371 -5.13 7.83 8.11
N ALA A 372 -5.09 6.52 7.84
CA ALA A 372 -5.32 5.99 6.51
C ALA A 372 -6.71 6.39 6.00
N THR A 373 -7.76 6.20 6.81
CA THR A 373 -9.12 6.66 6.49
C THR A 373 -9.21 8.19 6.35
N PHE A 374 -8.50 8.95 7.19
CA PHE A 374 -8.44 10.41 7.06
C PHE A 374 -7.80 10.83 5.72
N PHE A 375 -6.66 10.25 5.35
CA PHE A 375 -6.00 10.55 4.09
C PHE A 375 -6.87 10.15 2.90
N GLU A 376 -7.49 8.97 2.95
CA GLU A 376 -8.42 8.49 1.93
C GLU A 376 -9.60 9.47 1.74
N GLN A 377 -10.26 9.88 2.83
CA GLN A 377 -11.38 10.82 2.79
C GLN A 377 -11.00 12.26 2.43
N ARG A 378 -9.76 12.67 2.67
CA ARG A 378 -9.30 14.06 2.48
C ARG A 378 -8.42 14.24 1.24
N THR A 379 -8.14 13.17 0.50
CA THR A 379 -7.39 13.26 -0.74
C THR A 379 -8.24 13.91 -1.82
N VAL A 380 -7.74 15.02 -2.33
CA VAL A 380 -8.43 15.83 -3.36
C VAL A 380 -7.88 15.55 -4.75
N ALA A 381 -6.70 14.94 -4.85
CA ALA A 381 -6.09 14.57 -6.11
C ALA A 381 -5.06 13.44 -5.93
N THR A 382 -5.01 12.58 -6.96
CA THR A 382 -3.95 11.60 -7.17
C THR A 382 -3.27 11.92 -8.49
N TYR A 383 -1.94 11.84 -8.53
CA TYR A 383 -1.11 12.12 -9.71
C TYR A 383 0.16 11.27 -9.68
N THR A 384 0.25 10.33 -10.60
CA THR A 384 1.27 9.28 -10.67
C THR A 384 2.37 9.59 -11.69
N PHE A 385 3.40 8.75 -11.75
CA PHE A 385 4.39 8.81 -12.83
C PHE A 385 3.77 8.49 -14.20
N ALA A 386 2.81 7.56 -14.27
CA ALA A 386 2.09 7.25 -15.50
C ALA A 386 1.28 8.46 -16.02
N ASP A 387 0.60 9.19 -15.13
CA ASP A 387 -0.10 10.43 -15.50
C ASP A 387 0.88 11.48 -16.06
N ALA A 388 2.08 11.57 -15.47
CA ALA A 388 3.12 12.50 -15.91
C ALA A 388 3.70 12.18 -17.30
N GLU A 389 3.80 10.89 -17.62
CA GLU A 389 4.18 10.38 -18.94
C GLU A 389 3.08 10.58 -19.97
N GLU A 390 1.81 10.32 -19.62
CA GLU A 390 0.64 10.56 -20.49
C GLU A 390 0.50 12.05 -20.80
N ASP A 391 0.64 12.91 -19.79
CA ASP A 391 0.70 14.35 -19.96
C ASP A 391 1.93 14.79 -20.75
N GLY A 392 2.93 13.91 -20.92
CA GLY A 392 4.10 14.10 -21.77
C GLY A 392 5.04 15.21 -21.30
N TRP A 393 5.04 15.52 -20.00
CA TRP A 393 6.06 16.39 -19.40
C TRP A 393 7.18 15.60 -18.73
N LEU A 394 6.89 14.39 -18.26
CA LEU A 394 7.90 13.44 -17.82
C LEU A 394 8.30 12.55 -18.99
N ARG A 395 9.60 12.24 -19.08
CA ARG A 395 10.06 11.24 -20.05
C ARG A 395 9.67 9.85 -19.53
N PRO A 396 9.16 8.97 -20.39
CA PRO A 396 9.02 7.56 -20.04
C PRO A 396 10.36 7.01 -19.54
N PHE A 397 10.31 6.25 -18.45
CA PHE A 397 11.49 5.59 -17.92
C PHE A 397 11.19 4.11 -17.66
N ASP A 398 12.09 3.26 -18.10
CA ASP A 398 12.01 1.83 -17.83
C ASP A 398 12.61 1.54 -16.46
N VAL A 399 11.83 0.92 -15.58
CA VAL A 399 12.35 0.42 -14.31
C VAL A 399 12.92 -0.98 -14.56
N LEU A 400 14.24 -1.04 -14.72
CA LEU A 400 14.96 -2.31 -14.86
C LEU A 400 15.37 -2.80 -13.47
N ARG A 401 14.70 -3.85 -12.98
CA ARG A 401 15.16 -4.59 -11.80
C ARG A 401 16.18 -5.62 -12.25
N HIS A 402 17.47 -5.30 -12.09
CA HIS A 402 18.52 -6.29 -12.26
C HIS A 402 18.64 -7.11 -10.98
N PRO A 403 18.37 -8.43 -11.00
CA PRO A 403 18.63 -9.26 -9.84
C PRO A 403 20.15 -9.26 -9.58
N VAL A 404 20.55 -8.84 -8.39
CA VAL A 404 21.92 -9.05 -7.91
C VAL A 404 22.01 -10.53 -7.56
N THR A 405 22.83 -11.26 -8.30
CA THR A 405 23.14 -12.66 -7.99
C THR A 405 24.39 -12.63 -7.13
N PHE A 406 24.25 -12.95 -5.85
CA PHE A 406 25.40 -13.12 -4.97
C PHE A 406 26.12 -14.43 -5.33
N GLN A 407 27.44 -14.40 -5.32
CA GLN A 407 28.20 -15.64 -5.16
C GLN A 407 27.95 -16.20 -3.76
N GLU A 408 28.17 -17.51 -3.57
CA GLU A 408 27.76 -18.21 -2.35
C GLU A 408 28.49 -17.69 -1.09
N ASP A 409 29.74 -17.25 -1.25
CA ASP A 409 30.55 -16.57 -0.23
C ASP A 409 30.06 -15.13 0.07
N GLU A 410 29.64 -14.38 -0.96
CA GLU A 410 29.05 -13.05 -0.80
C GLU A 410 27.68 -13.11 -0.11
N PHE A 411 26.88 -14.13 -0.44
CA PHE A 411 25.58 -14.36 0.18
C PHE A 411 25.71 -14.70 1.66
N GLN A 412 26.72 -15.49 2.02
CA GLN A 412 26.97 -15.85 3.41
C GLN A 412 27.45 -14.65 4.22
N THR A 413 28.36 -13.85 3.65
CA THR A 413 28.80 -12.58 4.24
C THR A 413 27.63 -11.61 4.41
N TYR A 414 26.77 -11.51 3.39
CA TYR A 414 25.56 -10.69 3.45
C TYR A 414 24.62 -11.16 4.56
N ARG A 415 24.35 -12.47 4.69
CA ARG A 415 23.53 -13.02 5.78
C ARG A 415 24.09 -12.71 7.15
N GLU A 416 25.39 -12.94 7.37
CA GLU A 416 26.04 -12.67 8.66
C GLU A 416 25.97 -11.19 9.06
N VAL A 417 26.05 -10.28 8.08
CA VAL A 417 25.85 -8.85 8.31
C VAL A 417 24.38 -8.56 8.57
N ASN A 418 23.47 -9.09 7.76
CA ASN A 418 22.04 -8.80 7.84
C ASN A 418 21.42 -9.30 9.17
N ASP A 419 21.82 -10.48 9.64
CA ASP A 419 21.42 -11.07 10.91
C ASP A 419 21.85 -10.23 12.13
N ARG A 420 22.86 -9.35 11.97
CA ARG A 420 23.28 -8.40 13.03
C ARG A 420 22.45 -7.13 13.07
N PHE A 421 21.76 -6.76 11.98
CA PHE A 421 21.09 -5.47 11.84
C PHE A 421 19.57 -5.56 11.72
N ILE A 422 19.04 -6.72 11.32
CA ILE A 422 17.60 -6.99 11.27
C ILE A 422 17.29 -7.93 12.43
N THR A 423 16.75 -7.39 13.53
CA THR A 423 16.22 -8.14 14.68
C THR A 423 14.73 -7.90 14.83
#